data_AF-A0A258KQV2-F1
#
_entry.id   AF-A0A258KQV2-F1
#
_cell.length_a   1.000
_cell.length_b   1.000
_cell.length_c   1.000
_cell.angle_alpha   90.00
_cell.angle_beta   90.00
_cell.angle_gamma   90.00
#
_symmetry.space_group_name_H-M   'P 1'
#
loop_
_entity.id
_entity.type
_entity.pdbx_description
1 polymer ?
#
loop_
_entity_poly.entity_id
_entity_poly.type
_entity_poly.pdbx_seq_one_letter_code
_entity_poly.pdbx_strand_id
1 'polypeptide(L)'
;MNLDDRRDQLSRELLSVAYCDLNAVQRSVIDLIAAEAPTGLNKALVSDDRSFWDRLADRVAAVGGSWAFIGSFSGVLLCWVALNLVLRRWNLAFDPYPFIFLNLLLSTVAALQAPVIMMSQNRQAAKDRENAEHDYVVNLRAE
;
A
#
# COMPACT_ATOMS: atom_id res chain seq x y z
N MET A 1 7.15 5.06 -33.34
CA MET A 1 7.98 3.89 -33.71
C MET A 1 7.01 2.77 -34.03
N ASN A 2 7.04 2.25 -35.25
CA ASN A 2 6.04 1.29 -35.71
C ASN A 2 6.28 -0.09 -35.05
N LEU A 3 5.23 -0.90 -34.89
CA LEU A 3 5.35 -2.22 -34.26
C LEU A 3 6.30 -3.14 -35.03
N ASP A 4 6.34 -3.01 -36.35
CA ASP A 4 7.22 -3.78 -37.22
C ASP A 4 8.69 -3.35 -37.08
N ASP A 5 8.96 -2.05 -36.89
CA ASP A 5 10.32 -1.57 -36.59
C ASP A 5 10.83 -2.13 -35.26
N ARG A 6 9.93 -2.26 -34.27
CA ARG A 6 10.26 -2.76 -32.93
C ARG A 6 10.54 -4.27 -32.95
N ARG A 7 9.79 -5.03 -33.73
CA ARG A 7 10.02 -6.47 -33.95
C ARG A 7 11.38 -6.74 -34.59
N ASP A 8 11.73 -5.97 -35.62
CA ASP A 8 13.02 -6.14 -36.32
C ASP A 8 14.20 -5.68 -35.45
N GLN A 9 14.00 -4.67 -34.61
CA GLN A 9 15.02 -4.27 -33.63
C GLN A 9 15.24 -5.37 -32.58
N LEU A 10 14.17 -5.91 -31.99
CA LEU A 10 14.26 -6.97 -30.98
C LEU A 10 14.87 -8.26 -31.55
N SER A 11 14.58 -8.60 -32.80
CA SER A 11 15.18 -9.77 -33.44
C SER A 11 16.67 -9.62 -33.68
N ARG A 12 17.10 -8.43 -34.11
CA ARG A 12 18.53 -8.13 -34.31
C ARG A 12 19.28 -8.05 -32.99
N GLU A 13 18.68 -7.52 -31.94
CA GLU A 13 19.33 -7.34 -30.64
C GLU A 13 19.44 -8.65 -29.85
N LEU A 14 18.39 -9.48 -29.84
CA LEU A 14 18.36 -10.70 -29.04
C LEU A 14 18.84 -11.95 -29.81
N LEU A 15 18.56 -12.01 -31.11
CA LEU A 15 18.85 -13.20 -31.93
C LEU A 15 19.87 -12.93 -33.04
N SER A 16 20.32 -11.68 -33.23
CA SER A 16 21.26 -11.28 -34.30
C SER A 16 20.80 -11.67 -35.72
N VAL A 17 19.49 -11.86 -35.91
CA VAL A 17 18.88 -12.31 -37.16
C VAL A 17 17.69 -11.40 -37.50
N ALA A 18 17.46 -11.16 -38.79
CA ALA A 18 16.34 -10.32 -39.26
C ALA A 18 14.99 -11.01 -38.99
N TYR A 19 13.93 -10.24 -38.73
CA TYR A 19 12.63 -10.82 -38.34
C TYR A 19 12.02 -11.74 -39.41
N CYS A 20 12.36 -11.49 -40.68
CA CYS A 20 11.99 -12.31 -41.83
C CYS A 20 12.62 -13.71 -41.83
N ASP A 21 13.79 -13.87 -41.22
CA ASP A 21 14.57 -15.13 -41.21
C ASP A 21 14.31 -15.98 -39.95
N LEU A 22 13.38 -15.55 -39.10
CA LEU A 22 13.01 -16.26 -37.87
C LEU A 22 12.10 -17.45 -38.16
N ASN A 23 12.33 -18.55 -37.44
CA ASN A 23 11.41 -19.68 -37.41
C ASN A 23 10.11 -19.32 -36.66
N ALA A 24 9.03 -20.07 -36.94
CA ALA A 24 7.69 -19.81 -36.40
C ALA A 24 7.64 -19.63 -34.87
N VAL A 25 8.46 -20.40 -34.14
CA VAL A 25 8.56 -20.32 -32.68
C VAL A 25 9.25 -19.02 -32.23
N GLN A 26 10.37 -18.65 -32.88
CA GLN A 26 11.12 -17.43 -32.54
C GLN A 26 10.30 -16.18 -32.85
N ARG A 27 9.54 -16.20 -33.96
CA ARG A 27 8.63 -15.13 -34.34
C ARG A 27 7.52 -14.94 -33.28
N SER A 28 6.94 -16.03 -32.78
CA SER A 28 5.92 -15.99 -31.71
C SER A 28 6.45 -15.36 -30.42
N VAL A 29 7.67 -15.72 -30.00
CA VAL A 29 8.30 -15.15 -28.79
C VAL A 29 8.59 -13.65 -28.97
N ILE A 30 9.07 -13.23 -30.14
CA ILE A 30 9.30 -11.81 -30.43
C ILE A 30 7.99 -11.04 -30.54
N ASP A 31 6.94 -11.64 -31.11
CA ASP A 31 5.61 -11.03 -31.15
C ASP A 31 5.03 -10.87 -29.74
N LEU A 32 5.22 -11.85 -28.86
CA LEU A 32 4.82 -11.77 -27.46
C LEU A 32 5.58 -10.65 -26.74
N ILE A 33 6.92 -10.62 -26.85
CA ILE A 33 7.76 -9.60 -26.20
C ILE A 33 7.51 -8.20 -26.78
N ALA A 34 7.25 -8.08 -28.09
CA ALA A 34 6.94 -6.81 -28.74
C ALA A 34 5.54 -6.30 -28.36
N ALA A 35 4.57 -7.20 -28.20
CA ALA A 35 3.23 -6.89 -27.71
C ALA A 35 3.20 -6.60 -26.21
N GLU A 36 4.10 -7.22 -25.45
CA GLU A 36 4.18 -7.16 -23.98
C GLU A 36 5.31 -6.26 -23.48
N ALA A 37 5.89 -5.46 -24.38
CA ALA A 37 7.03 -4.62 -24.06
C ALA A 37 6.73 -3.66 -22.89
N PRO A 38 7.71 -3.48 -22.00
CA PRO A 38 7.57 -3.60 -20.56
C PRO A 38 6.60 -2.57 -20.02
N THR A 39 5.63 -3.04 -19.25
CA THR A 39 4.74 -2.23 -18.43
C THR A 39 5.50 -1.60 -17.25
N GLY A 40 6.66 -0.99 -17.50
CA GLY A 40 7.22 0.05 -16.63
C GLY A 40 6.32 1.29 -16.57
N LEU A 41 5.32 1.37 -17.47
CA LEU A 41 4.30 2.41 -17.50
C LEU A 41 3.13 2.19 -16.54
N ASN A 42 3.01 1.05 -15.82
CA ASN A 42 1.93 0.94 -14.84
C ASN A 42 2.17 1.84 -13.62
N LYS A 43 3.44 2.17 -13.34
CA LYS A 43 3.82 3.12 -12.29
C LYS A 43 3.50 4.59 -12.66
N ALA A 44 3.30 4.90 -13.94
CA ALA A 44 2.94 6.23 -14.42
C ALA A 44 1.43 6.40 -14.68
N LEU A 45 0.69 5.30 -14.87
CA LEU A 45 -0.78 5.29 -14.97
C LEU A 45 -1.49 5.11 -13.62
N VAL A 46 -0.78 4.71 -12.56
CA VAL A 46 -1.13 5.19 -11.22
C VAL A 46 -0.77 6.66 -11.21
N SER A 47 -1.67 7.49 -11.74
CA SER A 47 -1.70 8.91 -11.45
C SER A 47 -1.39 9.07 -9.97
N ASP A 48 -0.34 9.83 -9.65
CA ASP A 48 -0.05 10.31 -8.30
C ASP A 48 -1.13 11.33 -7.88
N ASP A 49 -2.39 10.95 -8.06
CA ASP A 49 -3.57 11.49 -7.43
C ASP A 49 -3.67 10.87 -6.04
N ARG A 50 -2.51 10.68 -5.38
CA ARG A 50 -2.47 10.43 -3.96
C ARG A 50 -2.98 11.71 -3.34
N SER A 51 -4.29 11.67 -3.08
CA SER A 51 -4.97 12.62 -2.26
C SER A 51 -4.09 12.87 -1.03
N PHE A 52 -4.01 14.12 -0.59
CA PHE A 52 -3.26 14.48 0.62
C PHE A 52 -3.53 13.49 1.77
N TRP A 53 -4.76 12.96 1.81
CA TRP A 53 -5.25 11.93 2.71
C TRP A 53 -4.59 10.55 2.55
N ASP A 54 -4.24 10.08 1.35
CA ASP A 54 -3.55 8.80 1.15
C ASP A 54 -2.12 8.86 1.68
N ARG A 55 -1.42 9.98 1.46
CA ARG A 55 -0.05 10.19 1.99
C ARG A 55 -0.07 10.32 3.51
N LEU A 56 -1.12 10.96 4.06
CA LEU A 56 -1.35 11.04 5.49
C LEU A 56 -1.67 9.65 6.07
N ALA A 57 -2.52 8.87 5.40
CA ALA A 57 -2.90 7.52 5.80
C ALA A 57 -1.69 6.57 5.80
N ASP A 58 -0.81 6.65 4.81
CA ASP A 58 0.43 5.85 4.78
C ASP A 58 1.37 6.20 5.94
N ARG A 59 1.51 7.50 6.28
CA ARG A 59 2.30 7.92 7.45
C ARG A 59 1.66 7.50 8.76
N VAL A 60 0.35 7.65 8.89
CA VAL A 60 -0.40 7.22 10.07
C VAL A 60 -0.35 5.69 10.22
N ALA A 61 -0.40 4.94 9.12
CA ALA A 61 -0.27 3.48 9.14
C ALA A 61 1.13 3.03 9.57
N ALA A 62 2.18 3.72 9.09
CA ALA A 62 3.56 3.45 9.51
C ALA A 62 3.79 3.78 11.00
N VAL A 63 3.11 4.78 11.54
CA VAL A 63 3.21 5.19 12.96
C VAL A 63 2.32 4.34 13.87
N GLY A 64 1.11 3.99 13.42
CA GLY A 64 0.10 3.28 14.21
C GLY A 64 0.47 1.84 14.56
N GLY A 65 1.39 1.21 13.82
CA GLY A 65 1.92 -0.12 14.13
C GLY A 65 3.13 -0.13 15.07
N SER A 66 3.66 1.04 15.47
CA SER A 66 4.88 1.13 16.28
C SER A 66 4.58 1.14 17.77
N TRP A 67 5.39 0.42 18.55
CA TRP A 67 5.35 0.44 20.02
C TRP A 67 5.52 1.85 20.61
N ALA A 68 6.24 2.73 19.90
CA ALA A 68 6.42 4.12 20.31
C ALA A 68 5.11 4.93 20.28
N PHE A 69 4.20 4.64 19.34
CA PHE A 69 2.90 5.30 19.25
C PHE A 69 1.98 4.94 20.42
N ILE A 70 1.95 3.66 20.80
CA ILE A 70 1.19 3.18 21.97
C ILE A 70 1.71 3.87 23.24
N GLY A 71 3.03 3.99 23.38
CA GLY A 71 3.68 4.71 24.47
C GLY A 71 3.30 6.18 24.52
N SER A 72 3.40 6.90 23.40
CA SER A 72 3.04 8.33 23.35
C SER A 72 1.55 8.56 23.60
N PHE A 73 0.68 7.72 23.03
CA PHE A 73 -0.77 7.82 23.23
C PHE A 73 -1.15 7.61 24.69
N SER A 74 -0.58 6.58 25.32
CA SER A 74 -0.74 6.34 26.77
C SER A 74 -0.23 7.52 27.60
N GLY A 75 0.91 8.09 27.23
CA GLY A 75 1.47 9.28 27.89
C GLY A 75 0.55 10.50 27.81
N VAL A 76 -0.06 10.76 26.65
CA VAL A 76 -1.03 11.85 26.47
C VAL A 76 -2.27 11.63 27.33
N LEU A 77 -2.80 10.40 27.39
CA LEU A 77 -3.95 10.08 28.26
C LEU A 77 -3.63 10.30 29.73
N LEU A 78 -2.47 9.82 30.20
CA LEU A 78 -2.02 10.05 31.57
C LEU A 78 -1.82 11.54 31.87
N CYS A 79 -1.24 12.29 30.92
CA CYS A 79 -1.08 13.74 31.03
C CYS A 79 -2.44 14.44 31.14
N TRP A 80 -3.43 14.05 30.34
CA TRP A 80 -4.79 14.59 30.39
C TRP A 80 -5.48 14.33 31.73
N VAL A 81 -5.36 13.10 32.25
CA VAL A 81 -5.89 12.71 33.56
C VAL A 81 -5.20 13.52 34.68
N ALA A 82 -3.86 13.63 34.64
CA ALA A 82 -3.10 14.39 35.62
C ALA A 82 -3.46 15.89 35.60
N LEU A 83 -3.58 16.48 34.41
CA LEU A 83 -3.99 17.88 34.23
C LEU A 83 -5.39 18.11 34.82
N ASN A 84 -6.37 17.25 34.50
CA ASN A 84 -7.71 17.38 35.06
C ASN A 84 -7.75 17.17 36.58
N LEU A 85 -6.91 16.30 37.13
CA LEU A 85 -6.80 16.11 38.58
C LEU A 85 -6.21 17.34 39.29
N VAL A 86 -5.22 18.00 38.68
CA VAL A 86 -4.63 19.25 39.19
C VAL A 86 -5.64 20.40 39.07
N LEU A 87 -6.29 20.56 37.92
CA LEU A 87 -7.31 21.60 37.72
C LEU A 87 -8.51 21.42 38.65
N ARG A 88 -8.86 20.17 38.98
CA ARG A 88 -9.89 19.86 40.00
C ARG A 88 -9.53 20.41 41.37
N ARG A 89 -8.25 20.44 41.76
CA ARG A 89 -7.82 21.05 43.03
C ARG A 89 -8.20 22.53 43.08
N TRP A 90 -8.29 23.20 41.93
CA TRP A 90 -8.60 24.62 41.79
C TRP A 90 -10.05 24.86 41.32
N ASN A 91 -10.91 23.83 41.39
CA ASN A 91 -12.32 23.87 40.98
C ASN A 91 -12.56 24.28 39.51
N LEU A 92 -11.54 24.11 38.65
CA LEU A 92 -11.53 24.45 37.22
C LEU A 92 -11.43 23.18 36.34
N ALA A 93 -11.84 22.02 36.87
CA ALA A 93 -11.76 20.76 36.15
C ALA A 93 -12.64 20.79 34.89
N PHE A 94 -12.01 20.57 33.73
CA PHE A 94 -12.69 20.51 32.44
C PHE A 94 -13.43 19.17 32.25
N ASP A 95 -12.81 18.06 32.68
CA ASP A 95 -13.37 16.72 32.64
C ASP A 95 -13.16 16.03 34.02
N PRO A 96 -14.05 16.26 35.00
CA PRO A 96 -13.96 15.62 36.31
C PRO A 96 -14.23 14.12 36.22
N TYR A 97 -13.66 13.35 37.16
CA TYR A 97 -13.99 11.92 37.31
C TYR A 97 -15.51 11.74 37.40
N PRO A 98 -16.14 10.89 36.56
CA PRO A 98 -15.60 9.71 35.86
C PRO A 98 -15.03 9.92 34.43
N PHE A 99 -14.62 11.13 34.04
CA PHE A 99 -14.01 11.46 32.74
C PHE A 99 -14.91 11.17 31.54
N ILE A 100 -16.09 11.82 31.49
CA ILE A 100 -17.10 11.56 30.45
C ILE A 100 -16.57 11.86 29.05
N PHE A 101 -15.76 12.92 28.92
CA PHE A 101 -15.27 13.40 27.63
C PHE A 101 -14.18 12.47 27.09
N LEU A 102 -13.24 12.08 27.95
CA LEU A 102 -12.20 11.11 27.60
C LEU A 102 -12.80 9.75 27.23
N ASN A 103 -13.84 9.30 27.94
CA ASN A 103 -14.53 8.05 27.64
C ASN A 103 -15.24 8.09 26.28
N LEU A 104 -15.94 9.19 25.98
CA LEU A 104 -16.58 9.40 24.68
C LEU A 104 -15.56 9.36 23.54
N LEU A 105 -14.44 10.09 23.69
CA LEU A 105 -13.38 10.16 22.68
C LEU A 105 -12.73 8.78 22.45
N LEU A 106 -12.39 8.06 23.51
CA LEU A 106 -11.85 6.70 23.40
C LEU A 106 -12.84 5.75 22.72
N SER A 107 -14.13 5.85 23.04
CA SER A 107 -15.17 5.03 22.42
C SER A 107 -15.28 5.30 20.92
N THR A 108 -15.22 6.57 20.49
CA THR A 108 -15.22 6.91 19.07
C THR A 108 -13.95 6.40 18.36
N VAL A 109 -12.78 6.55 18.98
CA VAL A 109 -11.52 6.02 18.43
C VAL A 109 -11.59 4.49 18.27
N ALA A 110 -12.06 3.78 19.28
CA ALA A 110 -12.22 2.32 19.23
C ALA A 110 -13.24 1.88 18.18
N ALA A 111 -14.36 2.59 18.03
CA ALA A 111 -15.35 2.29 17.00
C ALA A 111 -14.77 2.41 15.57
N LEU A 112 -13.86 3.35 15.35
CA LEU A 112 -13.18 3.53 14.06
C LEU A 112 -12.04 2.52 13.82
N GLN A 113 -11.54 1.84 14.86
CA GLN A 113 -10.47 0.86 14.71
C GLN A 113 -10.89 -0.34 13.86
N ALA A 114 -12.08 -0.91 14.06
CA ALA A 114 -12.50 -2.12 13.35
C ALA A 114 -12.58 -1.93 11.81
N PRO A 115 -13.18 -0.85 11.28
CA PRO A 115 -13.14 -0.55 9.85
C PRO A 115 -11.73 -0.29 9.32
N VAL A 116 -10.90 0.44 10.07
CA VAL A 116 -9.50 0.73 9.66
C VAL A 116 -8.69 -0.56 9.58
N ILE A 117 -8.84 -1.45 10.57
CA ILE A 117 -8.23 -2.78 10.56
C ILE A 117 -8.73 -3.57 9.35
N MET A 118 -10.04 -3.62 9.11
CA MET A 118 -10.63 -4.33 7.96
C MET A 118 -10.13 -3.78 6.62
N MET A 119 -10.00 -2.46 6.46
CA MET A 119 -9.43 -1.84 5.26
C MET A 119 -7.95 -2.19 5.08
N SER A 120 -7.19 -2.20 6.17
CA SER A 120 -5.77 -2.59 6.14
C SER A 120 -5.60 -4.07 5.76
N GLN A 121 -6.49 -4.94 6.25
CA GLN A 121 -6.53 -6.36 5.92
C GLN A 121 -6.95 -6.57 4.46
N ASN A 122 -7.97 -5.87 3.96
CA ASN A 122 -8.42 -5.98 2.57
C ASN A 122 -7.30 -5.61 1.59
N ARG A 123 -6.50 -4.57 1.91
CA ARG A 123 -5.34 -4.18 1.12
C ARG A 123 -4.20 -5.21 1.15
N GLN A 124 -3.96 -5.86 2.29
CA GLN A 124 -2.96 -6.93 2.40
C GLN A 124 -3.41 -8.18 1.63
N ALA A 125 -4.67 -8.59 1.78
CA ALA A 125 -5.23 -9.74 1.08
C ALA A 125 -5.18 -9.59 -0.46
N ALA A 126 -5.38 -8.39 -0.99
CA ALA A 126 -5.23 -8.12 -2.42
C ALA A 126 -3.79 -8.35 -2.91
N LYS A 127 -2.78 -7.91 -2.15
CA LYS A 127 -1.36 -8.12 -2.46
C LYS A 127 -0.97 -9.59 -2.33
N ASP A 128 -1.45 -10.26 -1.29
CA ASP A 128 -1.17 -11.68 -1.07
C ASP A 128 -1.71 -12.55 -2.21
N ARG A 129 -2.88 -12.19 -2.76
CA ARG A 129 -3.46 -12.87 -3.92
C ARG A 129 -2.63 -12.69 -5.19
N GLU A 130 -2.16 -11.47 -5.46
CA GLU A 130 -1.29 -11.19 -6.62
C GLU A 130 0.03 -11.99 -6.53
N ASN A 131 0.65 -12.00 -5.35
CA ASN A 131 1.85 -12.79 -5.09
C ASN A 131 1.61 -14.30 -5.30
N ALA A 132 0.46 -14.82 -4.84
CA ALA A 132 0.10 -16.23 -5.01
C ALA A 132 -0.12 -16.61 -6.49
N GLU A 133 -0.74 -15.73 -7.28
CA GLU A 133 -0.89 -15.94 -8.73
C GLU A 133 0.48 -15.94 -9.44
N HIS A 134 1.41 -15.07 -9.04
CA HIS A 134 2.78 -15.09 -9.54
C HIS A 134 3.53 -16.38 -9.19
N ASP A 135 3.47 -16.84 -7.95
CA ASP A 135 4.10 -18.09 -7.51
C ASP A 135 3.54 -19.30 -8.26
N TYR A 136 2.23 -19.33 -8.52
CA TYR A 136 1.58 -20.39 -9.30
C TYR A 136 2.13 -20.47 -10.74
N VAL A 137 2.29 -19.33 -11.41
CA VAL A 137 2.83 -19.27 -12.79
C VAL A 137 4.31 -19.66 -12.83
N VAL A 138 5.10 -19.29 -11.83
CA VAL A 138 6.51 -19.68 -11.75
C VAL A 138 6.63 -21.20 -11.56
N ASN A 139 5.82 -21.78 -10.67
CA ASN A 139 5.84 -23.22 -10.42
C ASN A 139 5.47 -24.03 -11.68
N LEU A 140 4.47 -23.56 -12.44
CA LEU A 140 4.08 -24.16 -13.74
C LEU A 140 5.16 -24.09 -14.83
N ARG A 141 6.10 -23.13 -14.76
CA ARG A 141 7.20 -23.00 -15.73
C ARG A 141 8.45 -23.79 -15.33
N ALA A 142 8.51 -24.23 -14.07
CA ALA A 142 9.61 -25.02 -13.53
C ALA A 142 9.39 -26.54 -13.69
N GLU A 143 8.16 -26.94 -14.03
CA GLU A 143 7.74 -28.31 -14.36
C GLU A 143 7.74 -28.54 -15.88
#